data_AF-A0A4Z2HDI9-F1
#
_entry.id   AF-A0A4Z2HDI9-F1
#
_cell.length_a   1.000
_cell.length_b   1.000
_cell.length_c   1.000
_cell.angle_alpha   90.00
_cell.angle_beta   90.00
_cell.angle_gamma   90.00
#
_symmetry.space_group_name_H-M   'P 1'
#
loop_
_entity.id
_entity.type
_entity.pdbx_description
1 polymer ?
#
loop_
_entity_poly.entity_id
_entity_poly.type
_entity_poly.pdbx_seq_one_letter_code
_entity_poly.pdbx_strand_id
1 'polypeptide(L)'
;MRPRGPAAPVSAPPLSQLPTCGMNQVCEPTGMRVDRVLLLEGPREVEVIEECQCDIKLTQCIRFDSASVETPNKMDLIQTVAACELKESCYRVPYVEYYYETVHHADGVKEERLKEIDVGRCLGGCTTGNRCLLRSQSEPAICHLWAERQSSSCAPHGYESHSFLNQHGQIRTVLSITSCLCQN
;
A
#
# COMPACT_ATOMS: atom_id res chain seq x y z
N MET A 1 39.38 55.34 17.73
CA MET A 1 39.34 53.88 17.60
C MET A 1 37.94 53.39 17.96
N ARG A 2 37.22 52.72 17.04
CA ARG A 2 35.95 52.03 17.33
C ARG A 2 36.21 50.52 17.26
N PRO A 3 35.81 49.70 18.24
CA PRO A 3 35.96 48.26 18.11
C PRO A 3 34.94 47.76 17.08
N ARG A 4 35.43 47.04 16.07
CA ARG A 4 34.59 46.23 15.17
C ARG A 4 33.98 45.12 16.02
N GLY A 5 32.65 45.12 16.15
CA GLY A 5 31.91 43.99 16.72
C GLY A 5 32.07 42.74 15.84
N PRO A 6 32.04 41.53 16.44
CA PRO A 6 32.22 40.29 15.70
C PRO A 6 31.05 40.01 14.76
N ALA A 7 31.38 39.43 13.61
CA ALA A 7 30.47 39.09 12.52
C ALA A 7 29.33 38.17 12.98
N ALA A 8 28.13 38.42 12.45
CA ALA A 8 26.97 37.54 12.60
C ALA A 8 27.29 36.13 12.06
N PRO A 9 26.80 35.04 12.69
CA PRO A 9 27.01 33.72 12.16
C PRO A 9 26.18 33.53 10.89
N VAL A 10 26.87 32.94 9.92
CA VAL A 10 26.41 32.43 8.63
C VAL A 10 25.02 31.79 8.74
N SER A 11 24.08 32.30 7.96
CA SER A 11 22.76 31.72 7.75
C SER A 11 22.89 30.25 7.33
N ALA A 12 22.29 29.36 8.12
CA ALA A 12 22.18 27.94 7.82
C ALA A 12 21.50 27.74 6.45
N PRO A 13 21.87 26.68 5.70
CA PRO A 13 21.27 26.39 4.40
C PRO A 13 19.75 26.14 4.55
N PRO A 14 18.94 26.36 3.50
CA PRO A 14 17.50 26.17 3.58
C PRO A 14 17.20 24.70 3.93
N LEU A 15 16.25 24.50 4.85
CA LEU A 15 15.65 23.20 5.21
C LEU A 15 14.82 22.63 4.05
N SER A 16 15.40 22.52 2.87
CA SER A 16 14.79 21.84 1.75
C SER A 16 14.97 20.34 1.95
N GLN A 17 13.84 19.64 2.11
CA GLN A 17 13.66 18.20 1.88
C GLN A 17 13.92 17.28 3.08
N LEU A 18 13.16 17.46 4.17
CA LEU A 18 12.67 16.26 4.87
C LEU A 18 11.48 15.72 4.06
N PRO A 19 11.42 14.40 3.78
CA PRO A 19 10.35 13.85 2.97
C PRO A 19 9.00 14.03 3.70
N THR A 20 8.03 14.62 3.00
CA THR A 20 6.68 14.90 3.52
C THR A 20 5.95 13.62 3.94
N CYS A 21 6.36 12.48 3.38
CA CYS A 21 5.85 11.15 3.69
C CYS A 21 7.00 10.21 4.13
N GLY A 22 6.71 9.24 4.99
CA GLY A 22 7.69 8.29 5.52
C GLY A 22 8.21 7.27 4.48
N MET A 23 9.22 6.50 4.86
CA MET A 23 9.75 5.40 4.03
C MET A 23 8.60 4.41 3.71
N ASN A 24 8.29 4.19 2.43
CA ASN A 24 7.15 3.40 1.91
C ASN A 24 5.78 4.11 1.85
N GLN A 25 5.76 5.44 1.78
CA GLN A 25 4.56 6.22 1.52
C GLN A 25 4.68 6.97 0.18
N VAL A 26 3.59 7.04 -0.58
CA VAL A 26 3.49 7.84 -1.80
C VAL A 26 2.75 9.13 -1.48
N CYS A 27 3.30 10.28 -1.89
CA CYS A 27 2.60 11.55 -1.83
C CYS A 27 1.64 11.67 -3.03
N GLU A 28 0.34 11.75 -2.75
CA GLU A 28 -0.65 12.26 -3.70
C GLU A 28 -0.85 13.76 -3.43
N PRO A 29 -0.59 14.66 -4.41
CA PRO A 29 -0.69 16.11 -4.20
C PRO A 29 -2.13 16.53 -3.92
N THR A 30 -2.38 17.18 -2.78
CA THR A 30 -3.69 17.76 -2.46
C THR A 30 -3.71 19.29 -2.63
N GLY A 31 -2.54 19.91 -2.75
CA GLY A 31 -2.39 21.35 -2.97
C GLY A 31 -1.13 21.66 -3.78
N MET A 32 -1.29 22.51 -4.79
CA MET A 32 -0.23 22.90 -5.73
C MET A 32 -0.21 24.41 -5.92
N ARG A 33 0.98 25.00 -5.95
CA ARG A 33 1.19 26.39 -6.37
C ARG A 33 2.18 26.46 -7.54
N VAL A 34 2.07 27.49 -8.38
CA VAL A 34 3.00 27.72 -9.49
C VAL A 34 3.99 28.80 -9.08
N ASP A 35 5.27 28.44 -8.99
CA ASP A 35 6.36 29.37 -8.69
C ASP A 35 7.13 29.70 -9.97
N ARG A 36 7.47 30.97 -10.18
CA ARG A 36 8.26 31.42 -11.35
C ARG A 36 9.73 31.53 -10.98
N VAL A 37 10.54 30.60 -11.48
CA VAL A 37 11.98 30.52 -11.20
C VAL A 37 12.76 31.14 -12.33
N LEU A 38 13.69 32.05 -12.04
CA LEU A 38 14.56 32.65 -13.05
C LEU A 38 15.78 31.73 -13.28
N LEU A 39 15.83 31.07 -14.44
CA LEU A 39 16.98 30.28 -14.87
C LEU A 39 17.85 31.09 -15.85
N LEU A 40 19.06 30.61 -16.12
CA LEU A 40 19.98 31.19 -17.10
C LEU A 40 19.38 31.26 -18.51
N GLU A 41 18.50 30.33 -18.87
CA GLU A 41 17.78 30.32 -20.16
C GLU A 41 16.46 31.11 -20.13
N GLY A 42 16.11 31.70 -18.98
CA GLY A 42 14.91 32.52 -18.81
C GLY A 42 14.00 32.07 -17.64
N PRO A 43 12.93 32.83 -17.37
CA PRO A 43 11.93 32.45 -16.38
C PRO A 43 11.23 31.15 -16.77
N ARG A 44 11.20 30.19 -15.85
CA ARG A 44 10.44 28.94 -15.96
C ARG A 44 9.45 28.84 -14.81
N GLU A 45 8.20 28.50 -15.13
CA GLU A 45 7.18 28.20 -14.13
C GLU A 45 7.30 26.74 -13.71
N VAL A 46 7.28 26.49 -12.39
CA VAL A 46 7.36 25.16 -11.79
C VAL A 46 6.18 24.94 -10.85
N GLU A 47 5.60 23.75 -10.91
CA GLU A 47 4.56 23.33 -9.98
C GLU A 47 5.20 22.85 -8.68
N VAL A 48 4.89 23.53 -7.59
CA VAL A 48 5.36 23.22 -6.25
C VAL A 48 4.21 22.59 -5.48
N ILE A 49 4.41 21.36 -5.03
CA ILE A 49 3.47 20.65 -4.16
C ILE A 49 3.63 21.21 -2.74
N GLU A 50 2.57 21.82 -2.22
CA GLU A 50 2.55 22.37 -0.85
C GLU A 50 2.01 21.36 0.17
N GLU A 51 1.02 20.56 -0.25
CA GLU A 51 0.33 19.60 0.60
C GLU A 51 0.24 18.23 -0.08
N CYS A 52 0.46 17.18 0.72
CA CYS A 52 0.42 15.79 0.30
C CYS A 52 -0.56 15.01 1.19
N GLN A 53 -1.39 14.18 0.56
CA GLN A 53 -1.94 13.00 1.21
C GLN A 53 -0.92 11.86 1.08
N CYS A 54 -0.48 11.31 2.21
CA CYS A 54 0.51 10.24 2.23
C CYS A 54 -0.20 8.89 2.40
N ASP A 55 -0.24 8.11 1.32
CA ASP A 55 -0.77 6.75 1.38
C ASP A 55 0.36 5.74 1.54
N ILE A 56 0.18 4.80 2.47
CA ILE A 56 1.13 3.70 2.64
C ILE A 56 0.97 2.74 1.46
N LYS A 57 2.05 2.52 0.71
CA LYS A 57 2.13 1.41 -0.24
C LYS A 57 3.11 0.38 0.29
N LEU A 58 2.60 -0.82 0.58
CA LEU A 58 3.43 -1.91 1.05
C LEU A 58 4.11 -2.56 -0.16
N THR A 59 5.42 -2.75 -0.08
CA THR A 59 6.15 -3.53 -1.08
C THR A 59 5.85 -5.01 -0.81
N GLN A 60 5.02 -5.64 -1.65
CA GLN A 60 4.76 -7.07 -1.58
C GLN A 60 5.56 -7.78 -2.67
N CYS A 61 6.38 -8.75 -2.27
CA CYS A 61 7.10 -9.59 -3.22
C CYS A 61 6.20 -10.72 -3.71
N ILE A 62 5.90 -10.68 -5.00
CA ILE A 62 4.93 -11.57 -5.66
C ILE A 62 5.60 -12.73 -6.39
N ARG A 63 6.92 -12.64 -6.61
CA ARG A 63 7.71 -13.65 -7.32
C ARG A 63 9.01 -13.91 -6.59
N PHE A 64 9.32 -15.18 -6.45
CA PHE A 64 10.54 -15.68 -5.85
C PHE A 64 11.23 -16.63 -6.82
N ASP A 65 12.53 -16.49 -6.95
CA ASP A 65 13.42 -17.37 -7.68
C ASP A 65 14.29 -18.15 -6.69
N SER A 66 15.16 -19.01 -7.21
CA SER A 66 16.13 -19.75 -6.42
C SER A 66 17.52 -19.64 -7.03
N ALA A 67 18.53 -19.44 -6.19
CA ALA A 67 19.92 -19.38 -6.58
C ALA A 67 20.73 -20.45 -5.83
N SER A 68 21.60 -21.15 -6.53
CA SER A 68 22.54 -22.09 -5.90
C SER A 68 23.79 -21.35 -5.45
N VAL A 69 24.17 -21.57 -4.19
CA VAL A 69 25.36 -21.00 -3.57
C VAL A 69 26.27 -22.16 -3.19
N GLU A 70 27.48 -22.16 -3.75
CA GLU A 70 28.50 -23.12 -3.35
C GLU A 70 29.12 -22.66 -2.02
N THR A 71 28.92 -23.44 -0.98
CA THR A 71 29.68 -23.31 0.27
C THR A 71 30.81 -24.35 0.28
N PRO A 72 31.89 -24.14 1.05
CA PRO A 72 32.99 -25.10 1.16
C PRO A 72 32.57 -26.52 1.57
N ASN A 73 31.38 -26.66 2.16
CA ASN A 73 30.87 -27.93 2.67
C ASN A 73 29.78 -28.55 1.76
N LYS A 74 29.01 -27.74 1.01
CA LYS A 74 27.94 -28.20 0.11
C LYS A 74 27.40 -27.07 -0.78
N MET A 75 26.71 -27.43 -1.86
CA MET A 75 25.85 -26.51 -2.61
C MET A 75 24.48 -26.35 -1.92
N ASP A 76 24.16 -25.13 -1.54
CA ASP A 76 22.90 -24.75 -0.90
C ASP A 76 22.01 -23.98 -1.88
N LEU A 77 20.71 -24.26 -1.87
CA LEU A 77 19.73 -23.53 -2.68
C LEU A 77 19.06 -22.47 -1.80
N ILE A 78 19.27 -21.20 -2.11
CA ILE A 78 18.64 -20.08 -1.40
C ILE A 78 17.51 -19.49 -2.25
N GLN A 79 16.45 -19.05 -1.59
CA GLN A 79 15.33 -18.39 -2.24
C GLN A 79 15.64 -16.89 -2.38
N THR A 80 15.53 -16.36 -3.60
CA THR A 80 15.78 -14.95 -3.91
C THR A 80 14.49 -14.27 -4.34
N VAL A 81 14.38 -12.97 -4.04
CA VAL A 81 13.23 -12.18 -4.47
C VAL A 81 13.41 -11.77 -5.93
N ALA A 82 12.46 -12.16 -6.78
CA ALA A 82 12.51 -11.90 -8.21
C ALA A 82 11.73 -10.65 -8.62
N ALA A 83 10.59 -10.39 -7.96
CA ALA A 83 9.83 -9.17 -8.18
C ALA A 83 8.98 -8.80 -6.96
N CYS A 84 8.92 -7.50 -6.69
CA CYS A 84 7.98 -6.92 -5.75
C CYS A 84 7.21 -5.78 -6.40
N GLU A 85 5.97 -5.63 -5.97
CA GLU A 85 5.05 -4.58 -6.43
C GLU A 85 4.62 -3.73 -5.25
N LEU A 86 4.38 -2.45 -5.52
CA LEU A 86 3.76 -1.55 -4.55
C LEU A 86 2.26 -1.83 -4.53
N LYS A 87 1.80 -2.50 -3.48
CA LYS A 87 0.37 -2.72 -3.24
C LYS A 87 -0.21 -1.67 -2.31
N GLU A 88 -1.52 -1.48 -2.43
CA GLU A 88 -2.31 -0.70 -1.49
C GLU A 88 -2.15 -1.24 -0.06
N SER A 89 -2.37 -0.38 0.93
CA SER A 89 -2.21 -0.69 2.35
C SER A 89 -3.16 -1.80 2.83
N CYS A 90 -4.35 -1.92 2.22
CA CYS A 90 -5.33 -2.97 2.43
C CYS A 90 -5.63 -3.64 1.09
N TYR A 91 -5.42 -4.94 0.97
CA TYR A 91 -5.49 -5.66 -0.30
C TYR A 91 -6.06 -7.07 -0.15
N ARG A 92 -6.55 -7.61 -1.27
CA ARG A 92 -7.02 -8.98 -1.37
C ARG A 92 -5.86 -9.94 -1.66
N VAL A 93 -5.82 -11.06 -0.97
CA VAL A 93 -4.99 -12.24 -1.33
C VAL A 93 -5.86 -13.42 -1.73
N PRO A 94 -5.41 -14.27 -2.67
CA PRO A 94 -6.11 -15.51 -2.99
C PRO A 94 -6.16 -16.46 -1.78
N TYR A 95 -7.31 -17.08 -1.56
CA TYR A 95 -7.50 -18.14 -0.59
C TYR A 95 -8.51 -19.14 -1.13
N VAL A 96 -8.06 -20.35 -1.43
CA VAL A 96 -8.87 -21.37 -2.10
C VAL A 96 -9.58 -22.25 -1.08
N GLU A 97 -10.87 -22.40 -1.26
CA GLU A 97 -11.71 -23.36 -0.53
C GLU A 97 -12.31 -24.39 -1.49
N TYR A 98 -12.61 -25.57 -0.96
CA TYR A 98 -13.04 -26.72 -1.73
C TYR A 98 -14.48 -27.10 -1.38
N TYR A 99 -15.29 -27.28 -2.41
CA TYR A 99 -16.72 -27.56 -2.28
C TYR A 99 -17.14 -28.70 -3.21
N TYR A 100 -18.09 -29.54 -2.80
CA TYR A 100 -18.69 -30.54 -3.68
C TYR A 100 -19.91 -29.95 -4.39
N GLU A 101 -19.93 -30.05 -5.72
CA GLU A 101 -21.02 -29.66 -6.61
C GLU A 101 -21.60 -30.90 -7.32
N THR A 102 -22.94 -30.96 -7.40
CA THR A 102 -23.64 -32.01 -8.16
C THR A 102 -23.94 -31.50 -9.58
N VAL A 103 -23.35 -32.13 -10.59
CA VAL A 103 -23.57 -31.84 -12.00
C VAL A 103 -24.52 -32.90 -12.60
N HIS A 104 -25.50 -32.45 -13.37
CA HIS A 104 -26.44 -33.34 -14.06
C HIS A 104 -26.08 -33.36 -15.54
N HIS A 105 -25.65 -34.52 -16.04
CA HIS A 105 -25.33 -34.71 -17.45
C HIS A 105 -26.58 -35.02 -18.26
N ALA A 106 -26.51 -34.80 -19.58
CA ALA A 106 -27.64 -34.97 -20.49
C ALA A 106 -28.12 -36.44 -20.60
N ASP A 107 -27.25 -37.39 -20.25
CA ASP A 107 -27.54 -38.83 -20.15
C ASP A 107 -28.27 -39.21 -18.84
N GLY A 108 -28.55 -38.25 -17.98
CA GLY A 108 -29.20 -38.44 -16.69
C GLY A 108 -28.26 -38.90 -15.56
N VAL A 109 -26.95 -39.00 -15.84
CA VAL A 109 -25.95 -39.35 -14.83
C VAL A 109 -25.70 -38.15 -13.92
N LYS A 110 -25.74 -38.39 -12.60
CA LYS A 110 -25.35 -37.42 -11.59
C LYS A 110 -23.86 -37.61 -11.26
N GLU A 111 -23.09 -36.56 -11.41
CA GLU A 111 -21.66 -36.55 -11.06
C GLU A 111 -21.42 -35.58 -9.91
N GLU A 112 -20.71 -36.04 -8.88
CA GLU A 112 -20.19 -35.16 -7.83
C GLU A 112 -18.80 -34.67 -8.24
N ARG A 113 -18.66 -33.35 -8.37
CA ARG A 113 -17.43 -32.70 -8.78
C ARG A 113 -16.88 -31.85 -7.64
N LEU A 114 -15.58 -31.97 -7.39
CA LEU A 114 -14.87 -31.05 -6.51
C LEU A 114 -14.68 -29.70 -7.23
N LYS A 115 -15.17 -28.64 -6.61
CA LYS A 115 -15.09 -27.26 -7.07
C LYS A 115 -14.12 -26.50 -6.19
N GLU A 116 -13.08 -25.96 -6.79
CA GLU A 116 -12.12 -25.07 -6.15
C GLU A 116 -12.58 -23.64 -6.35
N ILE A 117 -12.77 -22.89 -5.26
CA ILE A 117 -13.23 -21.51 -5.30
C ILE A 117 -12.22 -20.64 -4.56
N ASP A 118 -11.64 -19.65 -5.25
CA ASP A 118 -10.87 -18.59 -4.60
C ASP A 118 -11.81 -17.61 -3.89
N VAL A 119 -12.10 -17.89 -2.61
CA VAL A 119 -12.93 -17.02 -1.78
C VAL A 119 -12.20 -15.74 -1.39
N GLY A 120 -10.87 -15.77 -1.36
CA GLY A 120 -10.01 -14.64 -1.03
C GLY A 120 -10.01 -14.25 0.46
N ARG A 121 -9.02 -13.44 0.85
CA ARG A 121 -8.93 -12.81 2.19
C ARG A 121 -8.43 -11.37 2.07
N CYS A 122 -8.88 -10.51 2.97
CA CYS A 122 -8.31 -9.17 3.10
C CYS A 122 -7.15 -9.17 4.07
N LEU A 123 -6.01 -8.65 3.63
CA LEU A 123 -4.81 -8.48 4.43
C LEU A 123 -4.26 -7.08 4.22
N GLY A 124 -3.52 -6.60 5.21
CA GLY A 124 -2.93 -5.27 5.16
C GLY A 124 -3.13 -4.51 6.46
N GLY A 125 -2.66 -3.28 6.47
CA GLY A 125 -2.76 -2.37 7.60
C GLY A 125 -3.52 -1.12 7.17
N CYS A 126 -4.60 -0.83 7.88
CA CYS A 126 -5.27 0.45 7.72
C CYS A 126 -4.71 1.41 8.75
N THR A 127 -3.94 2.37 8.25
CA THR A 127 -3.57 3.54 9.03
C THR A 127 -4.25 4.72 8.37
N THR A 128 -5.10 5.42 9.12
CA THR A 128 -5.22 6.85 8.88
C THR A 128 -3.83 7.40 9.16
N GLY A 129 -3.12 7.83 8.11
CA GLY A 129 -1.78 8.40 8.27
C GLY A 129 -1.80 9.43 9.39
N ASN A 130 -0.72 9.54 10.16
CA ASN A 130 -0.66 10.54 11.22
C ASN A 130 -0.81 11.93 10.56
N ARG A 131 -2.02 12.49 10.54
CA ARG A 131 -2.26 13.82 10.00
C ARG A 131 -1.82 14.81 11.05
N CYS A 132 -0.77 15.58 10.76
CA CYS A 132 -0.41 16.67 11.64
C CYS A 132 -1.44 17.80 11.51
N LEU A 133 -2.17 18.07 12.59
CA LEU A 133 -3.14 19.17 12.65
C LEU A 133 -2.45 20.51 12.96
N LEU A 134 -1.32 20.47 13.68
CA LEU A 134 -0.55 21.67 14.02
C LEU A 134 0.96 21.39 14.00
N ARG A 135 1.68 22.02 13.06
CA ARG A 135 3.15 21.99 12.98
C ARG A 135 3.77 23.17 13.73
N SER A 136 5.00 22.99 14.21
CA SER A 136 5.78 24.09 14.78
C SER A 136 6.14 25.12 13.71
N GLN A 137 6.05 26.40 14.04
CA GLN A 137 6.44 27.50 13.13
C GLN A 137 7.96 27.62 12.98
N SER A 138 8.73 27.24 14.01
CA SER A 138 10.19 27.27 13.98
C SER A 138 10.80 26.00 13.37
N GLU A 139 10.11 24.87 13.51
CA GLU A 139 10.63 23.54 13.15
C GLU A 139 9.54 22.71 12.47
N PRO A 140 9.41 22.79 11.13
CA PRO A 140 8.31 22.14 10.39
C PRO A 140 8.25 20.61 10.53
N ALA A 141 9.35 19.98 10.95
CA ALA A 141 9.43 18.55 11.26
C ALA A 141 8.75 18.17 12.58
N ILE A 142 8.53 19.13 13.49
CA ILE A 142 7.86 18.91 14.77
C ILE A 142 6.36 19.12 14.61
N CYS A 143 5.60 18.06 14.89
CA CYS A 143 4.15 18.14 14.99
C CYS A 143 3.72 18.28 16.45
N HIS A 144 3.09 19.40 16.78
CA HIS A 144 2.56 19.68 18.13
C HIS A 144 1.22 18.99 18.38
N LEU A 145 0.42 18.75 17.32
CA LEU A 145 -0.87 18.07 17.43
C LEU A 145 -1.07 17.09 16.29
N TRP A 146 -1.17 15.81 16.62
CA TRP A 146 -1.55 14.76 15.69
C TRP A 146 -3.06 14.55 15.71
N ALA A 147 -3.66 14.29 14.56
CA ALA A 147 -5.03 13.80 14.49
C ALA A 147 -5.12 12.47 15.24
N GLU A 148 -6.22 12.30 15.97
CA GLU A 148 -6.50 11.08 16.69
C GLU A 148 -6.59 9.91 15.71
N ARG A 149 -5.93 8.79 16.05
CA ARG A 149 -5.95 7.60 15.19
C ARG A 149 -7.36 7.04 15.19
N GLN A 150 -8.09 7.19 14.10
CA GLN A 150 -9.26 6.36 13.87
C GLN A 150 -8.76 4.95 13.57
N SER A 151 -9.15 4.00 14.42
CA SER A 151 -8.86 2.59 14.23
C SER A 151 -9.66 2.08 13.03
N SER A 152 -9.08 2.16 11.86
CA SER A 152 -9.61 1.50 10.67
C SER A 152 -9.06 0.07 10.61
N SER A 153 -9.89 -0.86 10.15
CA SER A 153 -9.50 -2.25 9.89
C SER A 153 -9.63 -2.56 8.41
N CYS A 154 -8.74 -3.42 7.91
CA CYS A 154 -8.80 -3.87 6.52
C CYS A 154 -9.88 -4.95 6.40
N ALA A 155 -10.96 -4.63 5.68
CA ALA A 155 -12.14 -5.49 5.61
C ALA A 155 -12.62 -5.65 4.16
N PRO A 156 -13.36 -6.74 3.85
CA PRO A 156 -13.91 -6.92 2.53
C PRO A 156 -15.04 -5.93 2.27
N HIS A 157 -15.02 -5.36 1.07
CA HIS A 157 -16.01 -4.37 0.62
C HIS A 157 -16.85 -4.89 -0.55
N GLY A 158 -16.22 -5.61 -1.48
CA GLY A 158 -16.87 -6.18 -2.65
C GLY A 158 -16.96 -7.70 -2.56
N TYR A 159 -18.05 -8.26 -3.09
CA TYR A 159 -18.29 -9.70 -3.13
C TYR A 159 -18.87 -10.12 -4.48
N GLU A 160 -18.54 -11.33 -4.91
CA GLU A 160 -19.15 -12.04 -6.02
C GLU A 160 -19.72 -13.36 -5.53
N SER A 161 -20.87 -13.76 -6.06
CA SER A 161 -21.65 -14.90 -5.55
C SER A 161 -21.53 -16.10 -6.48
N HIS A 162 -21.04 -17.21 -5.94
CA HIS A 162 -21.00 -18.52 -6.59
C HIS A 162 -22.14 -19.38 -6.06
N SER A 163 -23.06 -19.78 -6.93
CA SER A 163 -24.20 -20.63 -6.55
C SER A 163 -24.14 -21.96 -7.29
N PHE A 164 -24.26 -23.06 -6.56
CA PHE A 164 -24.22 -24.41 -7.12
C PHE A 164 -25.06 -25.38 -6.27
N LEU A 165 -25.42 -26.52 -6.85
CA LEU A 165 -26.12 -27.58 -6.14
C LEU A 165 -25.11 -28.41 -5.34
N ASN A 166 -25.36 -28.61 -4.04
CA ASN A 166 -24.55 -29.49 -3.22
C ASN A 166 -24.98 -30.97 -3.38
N GLN A 167 -24.27 -31.88 -2.71
CA GLN A 167 -24.57 -33.33 -2.66
C GLN A 167 -25.99 -33.66 -2.14
N HIS A 168 -26.61 -32.74 -1.38
CA HIS A 168 -27.96 -32.90 -0.84
C HIS A 168 -29.05 -32.29 -1.73
N GLY A 169 -28.69 -31.83 -2.94
CA GLY A 169 -29.62 -31.16 -3.87
C GLY A 169 -30.06 -29.77 -3.42
N GLN A 170 -29.40 -29.16 -2.44
CA GLN A 170 -29.65 -27.80 -1.99
C GLN A 170 -28.75 -26.83 -2.74
N ILE A 171 -29.28 -25.65 -3.08
CA ILE A 171 -28.46 -24.56 -3.63
C ILE A 171 -27.58 -24.03 -2.49
N ARG A 172 -26.27 -24.15 -2.66
CA ARG A 172 -25.26 -23.55 -1.79
C ARG A 172 -24.72 -22.31 -2.47
N THR A 173 -24.65 -21.23 -1.71
CA THR A 173 -24.08 -19.95 -2.15
C THR A 173 -22.81 -19.66 -1.37
N VAL A 174 -21.73 -19.39 -2.08
CA VAL A 174 -20.42 -19.03 -1.53
C VAL A 174 -20.06 -17.65 -2.06
N LEU A 175 -19.55 -16.78 -1.20
CA LEU A 175 -19.13 -15.44 -1.57
C LEU A 175 -17.61 -15.39 -1.75
N SER A 176 -17.15 -14.93 -2.91
CA SER A 176 -15.74 -14.58 -3.12
C SER A 176 -15.56 -13.08 -2.96
N ILE A 177 -14.62 -12.69 -2.10
CA ILE A 177 -14.22 -11.29 -1.94
C ILE A 177 -13.68 -10.80 -3.28
N THR A 178 -14.09 -9.62 -3.74
CA THR A 178 -13.56 -8.99 -4.97
C THR A 178 -12.71 -7.76 -4.66
N SER A 179 -13.01 -7.03 -3.59
CA SER A 179 -12.24 -5.86 -3.16
C SER A 179 -12.15 -5.75 -1.64
N CYS A 180 -11.05 -5.20 -1.15
CA CYS A 180 -10.79 -4.92 0.25
C CYS A 180 -10.56 -3.43 0.43
N LEU A 181 -11.09 -2.84 1.50
CA LEU A 181 -10.91 -1.41 1.81
C LEU A 181 -10.77 -1.21 3.32
N CYS A 182 -10.21 -0.07 3.68
CA CYS A 182 -10.17 0.36 5.08
C CYS A 182 -11.55 0.84 5.53
N GLN A 183 -12.09 0.19 6.55
CA GLN A 183 -13.39 0.51 7.16
C GLN A 183 -13.18 0.91 8.62
N ASN A 184 -13.94 1.91 9.08
CA ASN A 184 -13.98 2.39 10.46
C ASN A 184 -15.08 1.69 11.26
#